data_AF-A0A7V2YW82-F1
#
_entry.id   AF-A0A7V2YW82-F1
#
_cell.length_a   1.000
_cell.length_b   1.000
_cell.length_c   1.000
_cell.angle_alpha   90.00
_cell.angle_beta   90.00
_cell.angle_gamma   90.00
#
_symmetry.space_group_name_H-M   'P 1'
#
loop_
_entity.id
_entity.type
_entity.pdbx_description
1 polymer ?
#
loop_
_entity_poly.entity_id
_entity_poly.type
_entity_poly.pdbx_seq_one_letter_code
_entity_poly.pdbx_strand_id
1 'polypeptide(L)'
;MVMSRARPPRRVLVFSVLALCLQVETWGALPQIKLTASDATPSDSFGISVSISGDTALIGARLGTVGSFDTGSAYVFKRHGAGWSQQAKLTASDGAANDWFGQTVSVSGDTAVVGAHFHDNGKIDAGAAYVFVRSGELWGQQAKITAPDSSSGDIFGFSVSVSGDALAIGARQDDAGAGSKPCCGHGSQATAA
;
A
#
# COMPACT_ATOMS: atom_id res chain seq x y z
N MET A 1 43.84 16.44 -17.38
CA MET A 1 42.46 16.38 -17.92
C MET A 1 41.57 15.79 -16.83
N VAL A 2 40.88 16.63 -16.06
CA VAL A 2 39.99 16.19 -14.95
C VAL A 2 38.66 16.91 -15.14
N MET A 3 37.61 16.15 -15.48
CA MET A 3 36.24 16.64 -15.61
C MET A 3 35.63 16.84 -14.22
N SER A 4 35.35 18.09 -13.86
CA SER A 4 34.61 18.46 -12.65
C SER A 4 33.12 18.14 -12.84
N ARG A 5 32.58 17.24 -12.01
CA ARG A 5 31.14 16.91 -11.96
C ARG A 5 30.35 18.10 -11.40
N ALA A 6 29.28 18.49 -12.11
CA ALA A 6 28.33 19.50 -11.65
C ALA A 6 27.64 19.03 -10.35
N ARG A 7 27.54 19.92 -9.36
CA ARG A 7 26.73 19.69 -8.15
C ARG A 7 25.26 19.96 -8.47
N PRO A 8 24.30 19.17 -7.97
CA PRO A 8 22.87 19.49 -8.11
C PRO A 8 22.58 20.84 -7.42
N PRO A 9 21.63 21.64 -7.93
CA PRO A 9 21.37 22.95 -7.36
C PRO A 9 20.88 22.82 -5.92
N ARG A 10 21.69 23.33 -4.99
CA ARG A 10 21.25 23.58 -3.62
C ARG A 10 20.24 24.73 -3.70
N ARG A 11 19.02 24.50 -3.25
CA ARG A 11 18.01 25.55 -3.07
C ARG A 11 18.55 26.53 -2.03
N VAL A 12 18.94 27.73 -2.46
CA VAL A 12 19.31 28.84 -1.57
C VAL A 12 18.13 29.78 -1.51
N LEU A 13 17.50 29.88 -0.34
CA LEU A 13 16.49 30.91 -0.05
C LEU A 13 17.23 32.18 0.37
N VAL A 14 17.28 33.16 -0.53
CA VAL A 14 17.72 34.52 -0.20
C VAL A 14 16.48 35.29 0.27
N PHE A 15 16.39 35.58 1.57
CA PHE A 15 15.43 36.56 2.07
C PHE A 15 16.11 37.94 2.00
N SER A 16 15.69 38.77 1.05
CA SER A 16 16.09 40.17 1.02
C SER A 16 14.85 41.05 1.01
N VAL A 17 14.78 41.91 2.02
CA VAL A 17 13.68 42.81 2.32
C VAL A 17 13.84 44.06 1.46
N LEU A 18 13.12 44.14 0.33
CA LEU A 18 12.45 45.33 -0.22
C LEU A 18 11.95 44.97 -1.64
N ALA A 19 10.66 45.22 -1.90
CA ALA A 19 9.89 44.80 -3.07
C ALA A 19 9.56 43.29 -3.13
N LEU A 20 8.86 42.78 -2.10
CA LEU A 20 8.28 41.43 -2.11
C LEU A 20 7.00 41.41 -2.97
N CYS A 21 7.18 41.50 -4.29
CA CYS A 21 6.20 40.94 -5.21
C CYS A 21 6.24 39.42 -4.97
N LEU A 22 5.31 38.93 -4.16
CA LEU A 22 5.10 37.51 -3.90
C LEU A 22 4.82 36.86 -5.26
N GLN A 23 5.84 36.26 -5.89
CA GLN A 23 5.60 35.31 -6.96
C GLN A 23 4.87 34.14 -6.31
N VAL A 24 3.54 34.25 -6.28
CA VAL A 24 2.67 33.09 -6.23
C VAL A 24 3.08 32.29 -7.45
N GLU A 25 3.88 31.24 -7.23
CA GLU A 25 4.08 30.20 -8.23
C GLU A 25 2.68 29.65 -8.49
N THR A 26 2.03 30.19 -9.50
CA THR A 26 0.78 29.67 -9.97
C THR A 26 1.06 28.22 -10.32
N TRP A 27 0.14 27.33 -9.96
CA TRP A 27 0.11 25.97 -10.46
C TRP A 27 -0.22 26.03 -11.96
N GLY A 28 0.64 26.68 -12.76
CA GLY A 28 0.59 26.66 -14.21
C GLY A 28 0.69 25.22 -14.66
N ALA A 29 0.04 24.89 -15.78
CA ALA A 29 -0.16 23.54 -16.30
C ALA A 29 1.12 22.70 -16.25
N LEU A 30 1.31 21.99 -15.13
CA LEU A 30 2.40 21.04 -14.98
C LEU A 30 2.12 19.90 -15.96
N PRO A 31 3.16 19.32 -16.59
CA PRO A 31 2.98 18.18 -17.47
C PRO A 31 2.28 17.05 -16.70
N GLN A 32 1.06 16.73 -17.11
CA GLN A 32 0.27 15.64 -16.55
C GLN A 32 0.51 14.36 -17.35
N ILE A 33 0.63 13.25 -16.65
CA ILE A 33 0.66 11.91 -17.25
C ILE A 33 -0.50 11.11 -16.68
N LYS A 34 -1.29 10.51 -17.56
CA LYS A 34 -2.32 9.55 -17.17
C LYS A 34 -1.69 8.16 -17.12
N LEU A 35 -1.78 7.50 -15.96
CA LEU A 35 -1.41 6.09 -15.81
C LEU A 35 -2.63 5.24 -16.17
N THR A 36 -2.39 4.18 -16.94
CA THR A 36 -3.41 3.19 -17.31
C THR A 36 -2.79 1.81 -17.13
N ALA A 37 -3.53 0.88 -16.52
CA ALA A 37 -3.14 -0.52 -16.55
C ALA A 37 -3.12 -1.04 -18.00
N SER A 38 -2.15 -1.87 -18.32
CA SER A 38 -1.94 -2.47 -19.65
C SER A 38 -3.10 -3.35 -20.11
N ASP A 39 -3.86 -3.89 -19.15
CA ASP A 39 -4.99 -4.78 -19.32
C ASP A 39 -6.30 -4.18 -18.77
N ALA A 40 -6.35 -2.85 -18.60
CA ALA A 40 -7.49 -2.16 -18.00
C ALA A 40 -8.81 -2.45 -18.74
N THR A 41 -9.79 -2.95 -17.99
CA THR A 41 -11.19 -3.03 -18.41
C THR A 41 -12.04 -1.96 -17.72
N PRO A 42 -13.21 -1.56 -18.29
CA PRO A 42 -14.06 -0.53 -17.69
C PRO A 42 -14.54 -0.83 -16.26
N SER A 43 -14.56 -2.10 -15.84
CA SER A 43 -15.05 -2.53 -14.52
C SER A 43 -13.96 -2.65 -13.46
N ASP A 44 -12.67 -2.67 -13.82
CA ASP A 44 -11.57 -3.05 -12.91
C ASP A 44 -11.42 -2.13 -11.67
N SER A 45 -12.10 -0.98 -11.65
CA SER A 45 -11.98 0.03 -10.58
C SER A 45 -10.53 0.46 -10.35
N PHE A 46 -9.74 0.54 -11.42
CA PHE A 46 -8.36 0.98 -11.36
C PHE A 46 -8.27 2.40 -10.77
N GLY A 47 -7.41 2.59 -9.77
CA GLY A 47 -7.31 3.86 -9.06
C GLY A 47 -8.20 3.95 -7.82
N ILE A 48 -8.86 2.86 -7.41
CA ILE A 48 -9.68 2.85 -6.17
C ILE A 48 -8.86 3.17 -4.92
N SER A 49 -7.58 2.80 -4.92
CA SER A 49 -6.60 3.17 -3.91
C SER A 49 -5.25 3.41 -4.57
N VAL A 50 -4.46 4.32 -4.01
CA VAL A 50 -3.14 4.68 -4.52
C VAL A 50 -2.16 4.90 -3.39
N SER A 51 -0.90 4.57 -3.61
CA SER A 51 0.21 4.87 -2.73
C SER A 51 1.46 5.14 -3.55
N ILE A 52 2.36 5.99 -3.06
CA ILE A 52 3.60 6.35 -3.75
C ILE A 52 4.76 6.43 -2.76
N SER A 53 5.90 5.87 -3.15
CA SER A 53 7.15 5.95 -2.41
C SER A 53 8.30 6.17 -3.39
N GLY A 54 8.89 7.36 -3.37
CA GLY A 54 9.92 7.76 -4.33
C GLY A 54 9.44 7.62 -5.78
N ASP A 55 10.17 6.84 -6.58
CA ASP A 55 9.87 6.58 -7.99
C ASP A 55 8.94 5.38 -8.22
N THR A 56 8.23 4.92 -7.19
CA THR A 56 7.32 3.76 -7.28
C THR A 56 5.93 4.16 -6.83
N ALA A 57 4.95 3.97 -7.71
CA ALA A 57 3.54 4.15 -7.43
C ALA A 57 2.84 2.78 -7.47
N LEU A 58 1.93 2.57 -6.53
CA LEU A 58 1.11 1.36 -6.40
C LEU A 58 -0.35 1.79 -6.52
N ILE A 59 -1.08 1.16 -7.43
CA ILE A 59 -2.46 1.48 -7.74
C ILE A 59 -3.32 0.23 -7.60
N GLY A 60 -4.33 0.29 -6.74
CA GLY A 60 -5.31 -0.78 -6.56
C GLY A 60 -6.37 -0.82 -7.67
N ALA A 61 -6.85 -2.02 -7.96
CA ALA A 61 -7.92 -2.32 -8.90
C ALA A 61 -8.71 -3.53 -8.38
N ARG A 62 -9.66 -3.29 -7.47
CA ARG A 62 -10.35 -4.35 -6.71
C ARG A 62 -11.16 -5.33 -7.56
N LEU A 63 -11.59 -4.90 -8.74
CA LEU A 63 -12.36 -5.70 -9.70
C LEU A 63 -11.49 -6.11 -10.89
N GLY A 64 -10.17 -5.97 -10.76
CA GLY A 64 -9.22 -6.44 -11.76
C GLY A 64 -9.44 -7.91 -12.03
N THR A 65 -9.71 -8.23 -13.29
CA THR A 65 -9.96 -9.61 -13.70
C THR A 65 -8.64 -10.39 -13.80
N VAL A 66 -8.65 -11.60 -13.25
CA VAL A 66 -7.61 -12.61 -13.48
C VAL A 66 -8.32 -13.85 -14.02
N GLY A 67 -8.22 -14.08 -15.32
CA GLY A 67 -9.06 -15.07 -16.00
C GLY A 67 -10.51 -14.59 -16.11
N SER A 68 -11.47 -15.34 -15.56
CA SER A 68 -12.92 -15.03 -15.61
C SER A 68 -13.51 -14.56 -14.28
N PHE A 69 -12.67 -14.27 -13.28
CA PHE A 69 -13.10 -13.94 -11.93
C PHE A 69 -12.57 -12.59 -11.48
N ASP A 70 -13.44 -11.80 -10.84
CA ASP A 70 -13.13 -10.52 -10.20
C ASP A 70 -12.39 -10.77 -8.89
N THR A 71 -11.15 -11.25 -9.00
CA THR A 71 -10.27 -11.54 -7.85
C THR A 71 -9.58 -10.27 -7.34
N GLY A 72 -9.46 -9.26 -8.20
CA GLY A 72 -8.79 -8.01 -7.91
C GLY A 72 -7.30 -8.02 -8.25
N SER A 73 -6.70 -6.85 -8.36
CA SER A 73 -5.30 -6.67 -8.74
C SER A 73 -4.73 -5.38 -8.17
N ALA A 74 -3.40 -5.29 -8.09
CA ALA A 74 -2.70 -4.04 -7.84
C ALA A 74 -1.57 -3.86 -8.86
N TYR A 75 -1.35 -2.63 -9.31
CA TYR A 75 -0.43 -2.32 -10.38
C TYR A 75 0.71 -1.46 -9.85
N VAL A 76 1.94 -1.91 -10.10
CA VAL A 76 3.14 -1.13 -9.78
C VAL A 76 3.56 -0.36 -11.00
N PHE A 77 3.75 0.95 -10.83
CA PHE A 77 4.35 1.82 -11.83
C PHE A 77 5.71 2.32 -11.33
N LYS A 78 6.69 2.31 -12.23
CA LYS A 78 8.03 2.85 -11.98
C LYS A 78 8.24 4.11 -12.80
N ARG A 79 8.80 5.13 -12.16
CA ARG A 79 9.18 6.38 -12.82
C ARG A 79 10.51 6.23 -13.54
N HIS A 80 10.56 6.68 -14.79
CA HIS A 80 11.78 6.75 -15.60
C HIS A 80 11.90 8.13 -16.23
N GLY A 81 12.83 8.96 -15.71
CA GLY A 81 12.98 10.34 -16.14
C GLY A 81 11.74 11.17 -15.82
N ALA A 82 11.05 11.69 -16.84
CA ALA A 82 9.77 12.39 -16.67
C ALA A 82 8.55 11.45 -16.80
N GLY A 83 8.74 10.22 -17.29
CA GLY A 83 7.66 9.27 -17.58
C GLY A 83 7.43 8.24 -16.49
N TRP A 84 6.35 7.46 -16.67
CA TRP A 84 5.99 6.32 -15.84
C TRP A 84 5.65 5.14 -16.73
N SER A 85 6.06 3.95 -16.34
CA SER A 85 5.68 2.69 -16.99
C SER A 85 5.17 1.70 -15.95
N GLN A 86 4.23 0.84 -16.34
CA GLN A 86 3.81 -0.27 -15.51
C GLN A 86 4.96 -1.28 -15.40
N GLN A 87 5.44 -1.49 -14.18
CA GLN A 87 6.50 -2.44 -13.86
C GLN A 87 5.93 -3.84 -13.60
N ALA A 88 4.80 -3.94 -12.90
CA ALA A 88 4.20 -5.23 -12.53
C ALA A 88 2.69 -5.14 -12.31
N LYS A 89 2.01 -6.28 -12.47
CA LYS A 89 0.67 -6.55 -11.93
C LYS A 89 0.83 -7.55 -10.79
N LEU A 90 0.32 -7.20 -9.62
CA LEU A 90 0.32 -8.00 -8.41
C LEU A 90 -1.05 -8.64 -8.25
N THR A 91 -1.05 -9.93 -7.91
CA THR A 91 -2.24 -10.73 -7.66
C THR A 91 -1.97 -11.63 -6.45
N ALA A 92 -2.98 -11.91 -5.63
CA ALA A 92 -2.85 -12.89 -4.56
C ALA A 92 -2.62 -14.30 -5.15
N SER A 93 -1.68 -15.06 -4.58
CA SER A 93 -1.37 -16.43 -4.99
C SER A 93 -2.56 -17.40 -4.83
N ASP A 94 -3.45 -17.08 -3.91
CA ASP A 94 -4.66 -17.83 -3.55
C ASP A 94 -5.92 -16.98 -3.74
N GLY A 95 -5.87 -15.97 -4.60
CA GLY A 95 -7.00 -15.07 -4.84
C GLY A 95 -8.20 -15.79 -5.44
N ALA A 96 -9.37 -15.56 -4.85
CA ALA A 96 -10.66 -16.04 -5.29
C ALA A 96 -11.58 -14.87 -5.70
N ALA A 97 -12.68 -15.19 -6.39
CA ALA A 97 -13.65 -14.20 -6.81
C ALA A 97 -14.23 -13.49 -5.58
N ASN A 98 -14.34 -12.16 -5.64
CA ASN A 98 -14.89 -11.31 -4.57
C ASN A 98 -14.01 -11.10 -3.33
N ASP A 99 -12.75 -11.58 -3.31
CA ASP A 99 -11.81 -11.26 -2.22
C ASP A 99 -11.44 -9.76 -2.14
N TRP A 100 -11.70 -9.03 -3.25
CA TRP A 100 -11.44 -7.61 -3.43
C TRP A 100 -9.98 -7.22 -3.17
N PHE A 101 -9.06 -8.05 -3.66
CA PHE A 101 -7.63 -7.76 -3.63
C PHE A 101 -7.35 -6.43 -4.36
N GLY A 102 -6.58 -5.54 -3.74
CA GLY A 102 -6.32 -4.22 -4.32
C GLY A 102 -7.39 -3.18 -3.98
N GLN A 103 -8.34 -3.49 -3.07
CA GLN A 103 -9.18 -2.45 -2.46
C GLN A 103 -8.31 -1.38 -1.78
N THR A 104 -7.31 -1.82 -1.01
CA THR A 104 -6.38 -0.93 -0.31
C THR A 104 -4.95 -1.32 -0.61
N VAL A 105 -4.09 -0.32 -0.75
CA VAL A 105 -2.69 -0.50 -1.10
C VAL A 105 -1.80 0.47 -0.32
N SER A 106 -0.59 0.04 -0.01
CA SER A 106 0.44 0.89 0.56
C SER A 106 1.82 0.44 0.08
N VAL A 107 2.73 1.37 -0.21
CA VAL A 107 4.08 1.05 -0.66
C VAL A 107 5.12 1.88 0.10
N SER A 108 6.21 1.24 0.51
CA SER A 108 7.39 1.87 1.12
C SER A 108 8.65 1.21 0.57
N GLY A 109 9.44 1.98 -0.19
CA GLY A 109 10.64 1.49 -0.84
C GLY A 109 10.37 0.30 -1.79
N ASP A 110 10.86 -0.87 -1.40
CA ASP A 110 10.73 -2.15 -2.12
C ASP A 110 9.60 -3.04 -1.57
N THR A 111 8.84 -2.56 -0.58
CA THR A 111 7.76 -3.32 0.06
C THR A 111 6.40 -2.73 -0.30
N ALA A 112 5.51 -3.58 -0.81
CA ALA A 112 4.13 -3.25 -1.10
C ALA A 112 3.20 -4.12 -0.26
N VAL A 113 2.13 -3.53 0.26
CA VAL A 113 1.08 -4.21 1.02
C VAL A 113 -0.24 -3.99 0.31
N VAL A 114 -0.99 -5.06 0.10
CA VAL A 114 -2.28 -5.03 -0.58
C VAL A 114 -3.33 -5.74 0.27
N GLY A 115 -4.43 -5.06 0.56
CA GLY A 115 -5.55 -5.62 1.29
C GLY A 115 -6.51 -6.41 0.40
N ALA A 116 -7.05 -7.50 0.93
CA ALA A 116 -8.10 -8.34 0.36
C ALA A 116 -9.09 -8.68 1.49
N HIS A 117 -9.97 -7.73 1.79
CA HIS A 117 -10.69 -7.72 3.06
C HIS A 117 -11.89 -8.67 3.10
N PHE A 118 -12.28 -9.24 1.96
CA PHE A 118 -13.28 -10.31 1.86
C PHE A 118 -12.66 -11.67 1.55
N HIS A 119 -11.35 -11.80 1.73
CA HIS A 119 -10.70 -13.09 1.52
C HIS A 119 -11.12 -14.12 2.59
N ASP A 120 -11.48 -15.32 2.12
CA ASP A 120 -11.92 -16.43 2.97
C ASP A 120 -10.73 -17.25 3.51
N ASN A 121 -10.34 -17.01 4.76
CA ASN A 121 -9.24 -17.73 5.43
C ASN A 121 -9.72 -18.95 6.23
N GLY A 122 -10.55 -19.79 5.62
CA GLY A 122 -11.27 -20.87 6.33
C GLY A 122 -12.45 -20.37 7.19
N LYS A 123 -12.70 -19.06 7.17
CA LYS A 123 -13.85 -18.35 7.73
C LYS A 123 -14.30 -17.32 6.72
N ILE A 124 -15.61 -17.11 6.62
CA ILE A 124 -16.23 -16.24 5.61
C ILE A 124 -15.81 -14.80 5.89
N ASP A 125 -15.28 -14.10 4.89
CA ASP A 125 -14.94 -12.68 4.96
C ASP A 125 -14.02 -12.30 6.14
N ALA A 126 -13.16 -13.23 6.58
CA ALA A 126 -12.18 -12.96 7.64
C ALA A 126 -11.15 -11.90 7.20
N GLY A 127 -10.85 -11.86 5.90
CA GLY A 127 -9.97 -10.88 5.29
C GLY A 127 -8.48 -11.21 5.44
N ALA A 128 -7.67 -10.67 4.54
CA ALA A 128 -6.23 -10.85 4.47
C ALA A 128 -5.51 -9.58 4.01
N ALA A 129 -4.21 -9.51 4.29
CA ALA A 129 -3.29 -8.58 3.64
C ALA A 129 -2.10 -9.33 3.06
N TYR A 130 -1.63 -8.92 1.90
CA TYR A 130 -0.55 -9.57 1.17
C TYR A 130 0.64 -8.63 1.06
N VAL A 131 1.83 -9.16 1.35
CA VAL A 131 3.09 -8.42 1.28
C VAL A 131 3.84 -8.87 0.04
N PHE A 132 4.20 -7.91 -0.80
CA PHE A 132 5.05 -8.09 -1.96
C PHE A 132 6.37 -7.37 -1.76
N VAL A 133 7.46 -8.02 -2.15
CA VAL A 133 8.81 -7.44 -2.07
C VAL A 133 9.41 -7.41 -3.47
N ARG A 134 10.05 -6.28 -3.80
CA ARG A 134 10.80 -6.11 -5.04
C ARG A 134 12.21 -6.65 -4.90
N SER A 135 12.61 -7.51 -5.82
CA SER A 135 13.99 -7.98 -6.01
C SER A 135 14.43 -7.68 -7.44
N GLY A 136 15.22 -6.62 -7.62
CA GLY A 136 15.55 -6.08 -8.94
C GLY A 136 14.32 -5.44 -9.59
N GLU A 137 13.90 -5.95 -10.76
CA GLU A 137 12.70 -5.49 -11.47
C GLU A 137 11.45 -6.34 -11.17
N LEU A 138 11.60 -7.41 -10.38
CA LEU A 138 10.55 -8.38 -10.12
C LEU A 138 9.89 -8.12 -8.77
N TRP A 139 8.57 -8.22 -8.73
CA TRP A 139 7.77 -8.21 -7.50
C TRP A 139 7.28 -9.62 -7.21
N GLY A 140 7.58 -10.13 -6.01
CA GLY A 140 7.12 -11.43 -5.55
C GLY A 140 6.29 -11.30 -4.29
N GLN A 141 5.23 -12.11 -4.15
CA GLN A 141 4.49 -12.24 -2.89
C GLN A 141 5.41 -12.92 -1.86
N GLN A 142 5.73 -12.21 -0.79
CA GLN A 142 6.59 -12.69 0.29
C GLN A 142 5.79 -13.28 1.44
N ALA A 143 4.61 -12.72 1.73
CA ALA A 143 3.78 -13.17 2.85
C ALA A 143 2.30 -12.90 2.59
N LYS A 144 1.48 -13.71 3.26
CA LYS A 144 0.06 -13.47 3.51
C LYS A 144 -0.12 -13.31 5.02
N ILE A 145 -0.79 -12.25 5.43
CA ILE A 145 -1.03 -11.89 6.83
C ILE A 145 -2.53 -12.00 7.09
N THR A 146 -2.88 -12.69 8.17
CA THR A 146 -4.24 -12.90 8.66
C THR A 146 -4.30 -12.54 10.13
N ALA A 147 -5.46 -12.14 10.64
CA ALA A 147 -5.63 -11.91 12.08
C ALA A 147 -5.48 -13.23 12.86
N PRO A 148 -4.66 -13.30 13.92
CA PRO A 148 -4.48 -14.52 14.72
C PRO A 148 -5.78 -15.03 15.37
N ASP A 149 -6.68 -14.11 15.70
CA ASP A 149 -8.00 -14.31 16.29
C ASP A 149 -9.14 -14.22 15.26
N SER A 150 -8.82 -14.09 13.97
CA SER A 150 -9.76 -13.97 12.85
C SER A 150 -11.07 -14.73 13.07
N SER A 151 -12.19 -14.06 12.91
CA SER A 151 -13.55 -14.59 12.92
C SER A 151 -14.24 -14.27 11.58
N SER A 152 -15.42 -14.86 11.38
CA SER A 152 -16.20 -14.55 10.18
C SER A 152 -16.66 -13.09 10.23
N GLY A 153 -16.30 -12.31 9.20
CA GLY A 153 -16.70 -10.91 9.09
C GLY A 153 -15.81 -9.91 9.82
N ASP A 154 -14.63 -10.26 10.33
CA ASP A 154 -13.70 -9.28 10.93
C ASP A 154 -13.13 -8.29 9.91
N ILE A 155 -13.02 -8.76 8.66
CA ILE A 155 -12.66 -7.97 7.50
C ILE A 155 -11.27 -7.33 7.67
N PHE A 156 -10.32 -8.18 8.04
CA PHE A 156 -8.90 -7.83 8.14
C PHE A 156 -8.34 -7.42 6.78
N GLY A 157 -7.47 -6.40 6.73
CA GLY A 157 -6.99 -5.84 5.48
C GLY A 157 -7.89 -4.76 4.89
N PHE A 158 -8.90 -4.30 5.65
CA PHE A 158 -9.76 -3.19 5.24
C PHE A 158 -8.97 -1.90 5.02
N SER A 159 -7.94 -1.66 5.83
CA SER A 159 -6.96 -0.60 5.64
C SER A 159 -5.56 -1.15 5.84
N VAL A 160 -4.60 -0.65 5.07
CA VAL A 160 -3.20 -1.06 5.14
C VAL A 160 -2.28 0.16 5.10
N SER A 161 -1.20 0.11 5.85
CA SER A 161 -0.12 1.09 5.81
C SER A 161 1.22 0.40 6.02
N VAL A 162 2.23 0.78 5.22
CA VAL A 162 3.60 0.32 5.41
C VAL A 162 4.56 1.51 5.49
N SER A 163 5.51 1.43 6.42
CA SER A 163 6.60 2.41 6.56
C SER A 163 7.86 1.69 7.00
N GLY A 164 8.85 1.60 6.10
CA GLY A 164 10.04 0.77 6.34
C GLY A 164 9.63 -0.69 6.61
N ASP A 165 10.04 -1.20 7.78
CA ASP A 165 9.76 -2.58 8.20
C ASP A 165 8.48 -2.72 9.03
N ALA A 166 7.75 -1.63 9.27
CA ALA A 166 6.51 -1.62 10.04
C ALA A 166 5.29 -1.68 9.12
N LEU A 167 4.36 -2.59 9.42
CA LEU A 167 3.08 -2.72 8.74
C LEU A 167 1.96 -2.53 9.76
N ALA A 168 0.95 -1.74 9.40
CA ALA A 168 -0.29 -1.61 10.14
C ALA A 168 -1.45 -2.08 9.26
N ILE A 169 -2.31 -2.93 9.81
CA ILE A 169 -3.45 -3.51 9.10
C ILE A 169 -4.69 -3.38 9.97
N GLY A 170 -5.75 -2.80 9.42
CA GLY A 170 -7.03 -2.64 10.11
C GLY A 170 -8.01 -3.78 9.82
N ALA A 171 -8.79 -4.14 10.83
CA ALA A 171 -9.96 -5.02 10.74
C ALA A 171 -11.18 -4.23 11.21
N ARG A 172 -12.05 -3.83 10.27
CA ARG A 172 -13.08 -2.82 10.57
C ARG A 172 -14.26 -3.35 11.39
N GLN A 173 -14.43 -4.66 11.44
CA GLN A 173 -15.58 -5.35 12.04
C GLN A 173 -15.14 -6.36 13.10
N ASP A 174 -13.84 -6.40 13.41
CA ASP A 174 -13.29 -7.20 14.50
C ASP A 174 -13.84 -6.72 15.86
N ASP A 175 -14.34 -7.67 16.64
CA ASP A 175 -15.00 -7.46 17.92
C ASP A 175 -14.00 -7.38 19.08
N ALA A 176 -12.95 -6.55 18.96
CA ALA A 176 -11.99 -6.23 20.02
C ALA A 176 -11.71 -7.40 21.01
N GLY A 177 -11.35 -8.57 20.49
CA GLY A 177 -10.87 -9.70 21.27
C GLY A 177 -11.82 -10.23 22.36
N ALA A 178 -12.65 -11.21 21.99
CA ALA A 178 -13.17 -12.23 22.93
C ALA A 178 -12.06 -13.17 23.47
N GLY A 179 -10.91 -12.61 23.84
CA GLY A 179 -9.72 -13.32 24.29
C GLY A 179 -8.69 -12.46 25.02
N SER A 180 -9.02 -11.23 25.44
CA SER A 180 -8.15 -10.47 26.32
C SER A 180 -8.01 -11.18 27.67
N LYS A 181 -6.96 -12.00 27.80
CA LYS A 181 -6.42 -12.32 29.13
C LYS A 181 -6.17 -10.99 29.82
N PRO A 182 -6.76 -10.73 31.00
CA PRO A 182 -6.55 -9.48 31.70
C PRO A 182 -5.05 -9.35 32.00
N CYS A 183 -4.38 -8.44 31.30
CA CYS A 183 -2.99 -8.10 31.56
C CYS A 183 -2.89 -7.24 32.83
N CYS A 184 -3.08 -7.88 33.98
CA CYS A 184 -2.54 -7.44 35.28
C CYS A 184 -2.77 -8.47 36.39
N GLY A 185 -2.20 -9.66 36.25
CA GLY A 185 -1.87 -10.49 37.41
C GLY A 185 -0.63 -9.95 38.11
N HIS A 186 -0.71 -8.79 38.77
CA HIS A 186 0.32 -8.40 39.73
C HIS A 186 0.16 -9.31 40.96
N GLY A 187 1.08 -10.26 41.10
CA GLY A 187 1.21 -11.04 42.31
C GLY A 187 1.47 -10.13 43.50
N SER A 188 0.49 -10.03 44.40
CA SER A 188 0.75 -9.64 45.78
C SER A 188 1.04 -10.91 46.56
N GLN A 189 2.32 -11.24 46.67
CA GLN A 189 2.82 -11.97 47.83
C GLN A 189 2.56 -11.07 49.04
N ALA A 190 1.47 -11.32 49.75
CA ALA A 190 1.29 -10.86 51.12
C ALA A 190 1.75 -12.00 52.04
N THR A 191 3.03 -11.97 52.40
CA THR A 191 3.50 -12.61 53.62
C THR A 191 2.82 -11.91 54.80
N ALA A 192 1.92 -12.60 55.48
CA ALA A 192 1.48 -12.22 56.82
C ALA A 192 2.15 -13.18 57.82
N ALA A 193 2.80 -12.56 58.81
CA ALA A 193 3.40 -13.19 59.98
C ALA A 193 2.35 -13.82 60.90
#